data_AF-A0A1I4DST6-F1
#
_entry.id   AF-A0A1I4DST6-F1
#
_cell.length_a   1.000
_cell.length_b   1.000
_cell.length_c   1.000
_cell.angle_alpha   90.00
_cell.angle_beta   90.00
_cell.angle_gamma   90.00
#
_symmetry.space_group_name_H-M   'P 1'
#
loop_
_entity.id
_entity.type
_entity.pdbx_description
1 polymer ?
#
loop_
_entity_poly.entity_id
_entity_poly.type
_entity_poly.pdbx_seq_one_letter_code
_entity_poly.pdbx_strand_id
1 'polypeptide(L)'
;MSLAIHGAPALLRTGKGAPEPKVLRRALTGWAFNTKRRDTPKPPEIERALKWVKANTVSVSRLNDEAVLREVLEQISLKLDGRQAAAKTVYRKRAVLHNALDYAVELKALTTNRLSTVKWTMPKTARAIDKRVVINHDQAKALLSAVAAQKVAGQPRRSAGPALVAYFACMYYAALRPEEAAMLREADLELPDEGWGELLLSETAPVTGAAWTDNGARRDRRQLKQRGRGEVRAVPCPPPLTAILHDHLREFGTAADGRLFRNLTGGDLSESTVGRVWDRARKAALSEAEYLSPLARRPYDLRHACVSTWLAAGVPSTQCAEWAGHSVAVLHQIYAKVIAGLESAVHARIERALGVEPDPPERGGE
;
A
#
# COMPACT_ATOMS: atom_id res chain seq x y z
N MET A 1 -8.30 7.86 -15.87
CA MET A 1 -7.05 8.60 -16.17
C MET A 1 -5.82 7.76 -16.54
N SER A 2 -5.48 6.63 -15.89
CA SER A 2 -4.44 5.69 -16.44
C SER A 2 -4.86 5.01 -17.75
N LEU A 3 -6.18 5.03 -17.99
CA LEU A 3 -6.88 4.58 -19.18
C LEU A 3 -6.56 5.33 -20.45
N ALA A 4 -6.43 6.65 -20.40
CA ALA A 4 -6.18 7.45 -21.59
C ALA A 4 -4.72 7.34 -22.08
N ILE A 5 -3.90 6.48 -21.48
CA ILE A 5 -2.52 6.21 -21.92
C ILE A 5 -2.36 4.74 -22.30
N HIS A 6 -2.99 3.82 -21.56
CA HIS A 6 -2.96 2.41 -21.94
C HIS A 6 -4.05 2.06 -22.93
N GLY A 7 -5.28 2.54 -22.76
CA GLY A 7 -6.38 2.39 -23.74
C GLY A 7 -6.40 3.47 -24.84
N ALA A 8 -5.50 4.46 -24.78
CA ALA A 8 -5.38 5.48 -25.83
C ALA A 8 -5.10 4.91 -27.23
N PRO A 9 -4.24 3.90 -27.42
CA PRO A 9 -3.97 3.37 -28.76
C PRO A 9 -5.22 2.87 -29.47
N ALA A 10 -6.12 2.19 -28.75
CA ALA A 10 -7.42 1.73 -29.29
C ALA A 10 -8.38 2.91 -29.61
N LEU A 11 -8.12 4.08 -29.03
CA LEU A 11 -8.90 5.30 -29.25
C LEU A 11 -8.17 6.30 -30.16
N LEU A 12 -7.06 5.90 -30.79
CA LEU A 12 -6.37 6.68 -31.80
C LEU A 12 -6.71 6.16 -33.20
N ARG A 13 -7.00 7.08 -34.11
CA ARG A 13 -7.29 6.80 -35.53
C ARG A 13 -6.08 6.27 -36.29
N THR A 14 -4.87 6.59 -35.85
CA THR A 14 -3.61 6.17 -36.48
C THR A 14 -2.43 6.25 -35.52
N GLY A 15 -1.43 5.38 -35.72
CA GLY A 15 -0.11 5.49 -35.09
C GLY A 15 0.90 6.30 -35.91
N LYS A 16 0.57 6.69 -37.15
CA LYS A 16 1.48 7.40 -38.04
C LYS A 16 1.73 8.82 -37.53
N GLY A 17 3.01 9.16 -37.35
CA GLY A 17 3.42 10.46 -36.81
C GLY A 17 3.11 10.64 -35.32
N ALA A 18 2.81 9.55 -34.60
CA ALA A 18 2.57 9.61 -33.16
C ALA A 18 3.83 10.09 -32.42
N PRO A 19 3.71 11.03 -31.47
CA PRO A 19 4.78 11.37 -30.55
C PRO A 19 5.25 10.14 -29.76
N GLU A 20 6.51 10.16 -29.29
CA GLU A 20 7.04 9.09 -28.43
C GLU A 20 6.09 8.84 -27.23
N PRO A 21 5.81 7.58 -26.86
CA PRO A 21 4.87 7.25 -25.77
C PRO A 21 5.13 8.00 -24.45
N LYS A 22 6.39 8.26 -24.11
CA LYS A 22 6.76 9.03 -22.91
C LYS A 22 6.32 10.50 -23.01
N VAL A 23 6.52 11.14 -24.16
CA VAL A 23 6.10 12.53 -24.42
C VAL A 23 4.58 12.62 -24.41
N LEU A 24 3.89 11.68 -25.07
CA LEU A 24 2.44 11.59 -25.09
C LEU A 24 1.87 11.50 -23.67
N ARG A 25 2.43 10.59 -22.86
CA ARG A 25 2.06 10.44 -21.44
C ARG A 25 2.28 11.73 -20.67
N ARG A 26 3.44 12.37 -20.84
CA ARG A 26 3.77 13.62 -20.14
C ARG A 26 2.83 14.75 -20.55
N ALA A 27 2.46 14.84 -21.83
CA ALA A 27 1.53 15.82 -22.35
C ALA A 27 0.12 15.66 -21.75
N LEU A 28 -0.39 14.43 -21.78
CA LEU A 28 -1.71 14.11 -21.26
C LEU A 28 -1.80 14.27 -19.74
N THR A 29 -0.86 13.70 -18.99
CA THR A 29 -0.90 13.73 -17.51
C THR A 29 -0.37 15.01 -16.91
N GLY A 30 0.64 15.63 -17.53
CA GLY A 30 1.25 16.85 -17.01
C GLY A 30 0.45 18.10 -17.32
N TRP A 31 -0.32 18.11 -18.42
CA TRP A 31 -1.08 19.28 -18.88
C TRP A 31 -2.55 18.96 -19.13
N ALA A 32 -2.89 18.17 -20.16
CA ALA A 32 -4.29 18.08 -20.63
C ALA A 32 -5.30 17.67 -19.54
N PHE A 33 -4.93 16.71 -18.69
CA PHE A 33 -5.79 16.22 -17.62
C PHE A 33 -5.56 16.91 -16.28
N ASN A 34 -4.55 17.78 -16.18
CA ASN A 34 -4.26 18.51 -14.96
C ASN A 34 -4.95 19.87 -15.01
N THR A 35 -6.08 20.01 -14.31
CA THR A 35 -6.88 21.24 -14.31
C THR A 35 -6.09 22.48 -13.85
N LYS A 36 -5.07 22.31 -13.00
CA LYS A 36 -4.21 23.40 -12.53
C LYS A 36 -3.13 23.81 -13.54
N ARG A 37 -2.79 22.95 -14.50
CA ARG A 37 -1.71 23.18 -15.47
C ARG A 37 -2.18 23.28 -16.92
N ARG A 38 -3.40 22.82 -17.24
CA ARG A 38 -3.89 22.71 -18.62
C ARG A 38 -3.83 24.02 -19.40
N ASP A 39 -3.99 25.15 -18.72
CA ASP A 39 -4.01 26.49 -19.34
C ASP A 39 -2.67 27.24 -19.19
N THR A 40 -1.68 26.63 -18.55
CA THR A 40 -0.33 27.19 -18.46
C THR A 40 0.45 27.02 -19.78
N PRO A 41 1.50 27.84 -20.02
CA PRO A 41 2.42 27.65 -21.13
C PRO A 41 2.98 26.23 -21.21
N LYS A 42 3.09 25.71 -22.42
CA LYS A 42 3.48 24.32 -22.69
C LYS A 42 4.80 24.32 -23.45
N PRO A 43 5.74 23.41 -23.12
CA PRO A 43 6.89 23.18 -23.97
C PRO A 43 6.44 22.82 -25.40
N PRO A 44 7.15 23.24 -26.46
CA PRO A 44 6.72 23.02 -27.85
C PRO A 44 6.48 21.55 -28.20
N GLU A 45 7.23 20.63 -27.60
CA GLU A 45 7.04 19.18 -27.74
C GLU A 45 5.71 18.69 -27.13
N ILE A 46 5.26 19.28 -26.03
CA ILE A 46 3.99 18.94 -25.37
C ILE A 46 2.82 19.50 -26.15
N GLU A 47 2.94 20.74 -26.62
CA GLU A 47 1.90 21.36 -27.44
C GLU A 47 1.67 20.61 -28.74
N ARG A 48 2.75 20.24 -29.46
CA ARG A 48 2.67 19.39 -30.65
C ARG A 48 2.02 18.04 -30.34
N ALA A 49 2.38 17.40 -29.23
CA ALA A 49 1.79 16.13 -28.83
C ALA A 49 0.28 16.26 -28.54
N LEU A 50 -0.16 17.30 -27.83
CA LEU A 50 -1.58 17.52 -27.57
C LEU A 50 -2.38 17.84 -28.83
N LYS A 51 -1.81 18.64 -29.75
CA LYS A 51 -2.42 18.92 -31.06
C LYS A 51 -2.59 17.64 -31.87
N TRP A 52 -1.56 16.79 -31.89
CA TRP A 52 -1.62 15.49 -32.56
C TRP A 52 -2.69 14.58 -31.95
N VAL A 53 -2.76 14.47 -30.62
CA VAL A 53 -3.80 13.66 -29.94
C VAL A 53 -5.18 14.17 -30.30
N LYS A 54 -5.43 15.49 -30.23
CA LYS A 54 -6.74 16.07 -30.54
C LYS A 54 -7.19 15.75 -31.96
N ALA A 55 -6.28 15.78 -32.94
CA ALA A 55 -6.58 15.46 -34.33
C ALA A 55 -6.78 13.96 -34.60
N ASN A 56 -6.14 13.10 -33.81
CA ASN A 56 -6.09 11.66 -34.04
C ASN A 56 -6.91 10.84 -33.05
N THR A 57 -7.70 11.44 -32.16
CA THR A 57 -8.58 10.69 -31.24
C THR A 57 -9.92 10.35 -31.93
N VAL A 58 -10.42 9.13 -31.73
CA VAL A 58 -11.73 8.72 -32.23
C VAL A 58 -12.86 9.44 -31.46
N SER A 59 -14.05 9.52 -32.05
CA SER A 59 -15.22 10.04 -31.33
C SER A 59 -15.54 9.18 -30.12
N VAL A 60 -15.96 9.79 -29.02
CA VAL A 60 -16.43 9.08 -27.82
C VAL A 60 -17.54 8.09 -28.16
N SER A 61 -18.40 8.41 -29.15
CA SER A 61 -19.47 7.52 -29.62
C SER A 61 -19.00 6.15 -30.12
N ARG A 62 -17.72 6.00 -30.51
CA ARG A 62 -17.13 4.69 -30.85
C ARG A 62 -17.13 3.71 -29.68
N LEU A 63 -17.21 4.19 -28.43
CA LEU A 63 -17.31 3.35 -27.24
C LEU A 63 -18.69 2.69 -27.08
N ASN A 64 -19.67 2.98 -27.95
CA ASN A 64 -20.90 2.19 -28.04
C ASN A 64 -20.69 0.82 -28.73
N ASP A 65 -19.58 0.66 -29.45
CA ASP A 65 -19.17 -0.58 -30.10
C ASP A 65 -18.44 -1.51 -29.12
N GLU A 66 -18.97 -2.71 -28.92
CA GLU A 66 -18.39 -3.70 -28.01
C GLU A 66 -17.02 -4.21 -28.46
N ALA A 67 -16.73 -4.20 -29.77
CA ALA A 67 -15.41 -4.55 -30.30
C ALA A 67 -14.36 -3.52 -29.85
N VAL A 68 -14.69 -2.23 -29.94
CA VAL A 68 -13.82 -1.14 -29.47
C VAL A 68 -13.63 -1.23 -27.96
N LEU A 69 -14.70 -1.50 -27.19
CA LEU A 69 -14.58 -1.68 -25.74
C LEU A 69 -13.70 -2.88 -25.37
N ARG A 70 -13.76 -3.98 -26.13
CA ARG A 70 -12.86 -5.14 -25.95
C ARG A 70 -11.40 -4.76 -26.19
N GLU A 71 -11.10 -4.06 -27.28
CA GLU A 71 -9.75 -3.57 -27.56
C GLU A 71 -9.22 -2.67 -26.44
N VAL A 72 -10.06 -1.75 -25.94
CA VAL A 72 -9.72 -0.89 -24.80
C VAL A 72 -9.43 -1.73 -23.55
N LEU A 73 -10.24 -2.76 -23.26
CA LEU A 73 -10.05 -3.68 -22.12
C LEU A 73 -8.73 -4.46 -22.23
N GLU A 74 -8.37 -4.93 -23.42
CA GLU A 74 -7.09 -5.60 -23.68
C GLU A 74 -5.92 -4.65 -23.45
N GLN A 75 -6.01 -3.44 -24.01
CA GLN A 75 -4.96 -2.43 -23.90
C GLN A 75 -4.73 -1.94 -22.46
N ILE A 76 -5.79 -1.74 -21.67
CA ILE A 76 -5.62 -1.40 -20.25
C ILE A 76 -4.99 -2.53 -19.44
N SER A 77 -5.06 -3.77 -19.93
CA SER A 77 -4.47 -4.94 -19.29
C SER A 77 -2.96 -5.04 -19.49
N LEU A 78 -2.40 -4.24 -20.40
CA LEU A 78 -0.97 -4.21 -20.67
C LEU A 78 -0.24 -3.10 -19.90
N LYS A 79 1.07 -3.26 -19.78
CA LYS A 79 2.06 -2.25 -19.42
C LYS A 79 2.55 -1.53 -20.68
N LEU A 80 3.31 -0.44 -20.49
CA LEU A 80 3.92 0.29 -21.61
C LEU A 80 4.94 -0.54 -22.41
N ASP A 81 5.53 -1.57 -21.81
CA ASP A 81 6.45 -2.51 -22.47
C ASP A 81 5.71 -3.68 -23.17
N GLY A 82 4.37 -3.59 -23.31
CA GLY A 82 3.54 -4.62 -23.93
C GLY A 82 3.29 -5.86 -23.07
N ARG A 83 3.93 -6.00 -21.91
CA ARG A 83 3.71 -7.14 -21.01
C ARG A 83 2.42 -6.98 -20.22
N GLN A 84 1.86 -8.08 -19.73
CA GLN A 84 0.68 -8.06 -18.87
C GLN A 84 0.91 -7.24 -17.59
N ALA A 85 -0.05 -6.40 -17.24
CA ALA A 85 -0.08 -5.67 -15.99
C ALA A 85 -0.51 -6.59 -14.84
N ALA A 86 -0.10 -6.26 -13.61
CA ALA A 86 -0.55 -7.00 -12.45
C ALA A 86 -2.08 -6.98 -12.36
N ALA A 87 -2.70 -8.10 -12.02
CA ALA A 87 -4.16 -8.26 -11.99
C ALA A 87 -4.87 -7.11 -11.25
N LYS A 88 -4.40 -6.75 -10.05
CA LYS A 88 -4.95 -5.62 -9.26
C LYS A 88 -4.90 -4.28 -10.01
N THR A 89 -3.86 -4.04 -10.82
CA THR A 89 -3.76 -2.86 -11.69
C THR A 89 -4.82 -2.89 -12.77
N VAL A 90 -5.06 -4.05 -13.38
CA VAL A 90 -6.09 -4.23 -14.40
C VAL A 90 -7.49 -3.99 -13.82
N TYR A 91 -7.81 -4.56 -12.65
CA TYR A 91 -9.06 -4.29 -11.93
C TYR A 91 -9.27 -2.79 -11.68
N ARG A 92 -8.24 -2.11 -11.15
CA ARG A 92 -8.32 -0.67 -10.89
C ARG A 92 -8.53 0.13 -12.18
N LYS A 93 -7.81 -0.21 -13.25
CA LYS A 93 -7.99 0.44 -14.55
C LYS A 93 -9.42 0.20 -15.04
N ARG A 94 -9.94 -1.03 -15.05
CA ARG A 94 -11.32 -1.32 -15.46
C ARG A 94 -12.36 -0.54 -14.65
N ALA A 95 -12.21 -0.45 -13.33
CA ALA A 95 -13.13 0.32 -12.49
C ALA A 95 -13.12 1.83 -12.86
N VAL A 96 -11.94 2.39 -13.13
CA VAL A 96 -11.82 3.78 -13.60
C VAL A 96 -12.41 3.95 -15.00
N LEU A 97 -12.39 2.92 -15.86
CA LEU A 97 -13.01 2.96 -17.19
C LEU A 97 -14.52 3.02 -17.04
N HIS A 98 -15.06 2.14 -16.21
CA HIS A 98 -16.49 2.06 -15.93
C HIS A 98 -17.03 3.43 -15.48
N ASN A 99 -16.43 4.02 -14.45
CA ASN A 99 -16.89 5.32 -13.94
C ASN A 99 -16.74 6.44 -14.97
N ALA A 100 -15.72 6.38 -15.83
CA ALA A 100 -15.55 7.36 -16.90
C ALA A 100 -16.63 7.22 -17.99
N LEU A 101 -17.06 6.00 -18.28
CA LEU A 101 -18.16 5.73 -19.22
C LEU A 101 -19.50 6.14 -18.62
N ASP A 102 -19.76 5.87 -17.33
CA ASP A 102 -20.96 6.36 -16.64
C ASP A 102 -21.05 7.88 -16.69
N TYR A 103 -19.94 8.57 -16.39
CA TYR A 103 -19.88 10.03 -16.48
C TYR A 103 -20.09 10.54 -17.92
N ALA A 104 -19.59 9.82 -18.93
CA ALA A 104 -19.86 10.16 -20.32
C ALA A 104 -21.34 9.99 -20.70
N VAL A 105 -22.06 9.05 -20.07
CA VAL A 105 -23.52 8.91 -20.20
C VAL A 105 -24.24 10.08 -19.54
N GLU A 106 -23.82 10.51 -18.34
CA GLU A 106 -24.38 11.69 -17.66
C GLU A 106 -24.22 12.96 -18.51
N LEU A 107 -23.07 13.13 -19.15
CA LEU A 107 -22.80 14.22 -20.09
C LEU A 107 -23.50 14.06 -21.45
N LYS A 108 -24.30 13.00 -21.65
CA LYS A 108 -24.98 12.65 -22.91
C LYS A 108 -24.02 12.46 -24.10
N ALA A 109 -22.75 12.21 -23.83
CA ALA A 109 -21.75 11.85 -24.85
C ALA A 109 -21.86 10.37 -25.26
N LEU A 110 -22.47 9.54 -24.40
CA LEU A 110 -22.85 8.15 -24.65
C LEU A 110 -24.32 7.93 -24.26
N THR A 111 -24.95 6.94 -24.88
CA THR A 111 -26.34 6.57 -24.55
C THR A 111 -26.42 5.66 -23.33
N THR A 112 -25.46 4.74 -23.19
CA THR A 112 -25.41 3.79 -22.08
C THR A 112 -23.99 3.25 -21.89
N ASN A 113 -23.67 2.79 -20.68
CA ASN A 113 -22.39 2.15 -20.39
C ASN A 113 -22.46 0.64 -20.71
N ARG A 114 -21.83 0.24 -21.81
CA ARG A 114 -21.79 -1.16 -22.28
C ARG A 114 -20.59 -1.95 -21.79
N LEU A 115 -19.77 -1.42 -20.89
CA LEU A 115 -18.54 -2.12 -20.48
C LEU A 115 -18.80 -3.48 -19.82
N SER A 116 -19.95 -3.64 -19.18
CA SER A 116 -20.37 -4.90 -18.54
C SER A 116 -20.89 -5.95 -19.53
N THR A 117 -21.30 -5.57 -20.75
CA THR A 117 -21.81 -6.51 -21.76
C THR A 117 -20.68 -7.25 -22.49
N VAL A 118 -19.48 -6.65 -22.53
CA VAL A 118 -18.31 -7.26 -23.16
C VAL A 118 -17.85 -8.51 -22.40
N LYS A 119 -17.98 -9.67 -23.04
CA LYS A 119 -17.45 -10.95 -22.54
C LYS A 119 -15.91 -10.94 -22.56
N TRP A 120 -15.30 -10.52 -21.45
CA TRP A 120 -13.86 -10.38 -21.29
C TRP A 120 -13.37 -11.01 -19.98
N THR A 121 -12.30 -11.81 -20.05
CA THR A 121 -11.78 -12.58 -18.91
C THR A 121 -10.84 -11.74 -18.06
N MET A 122 -11.23 -11.48 -16.81
CA MET A 122 -10.35 -10.78 -15.87
C MET A 122 -9.19 -11.67 -15.40
N PRO A 123 -7.97 -11.11 -15.24
CA PRO A 123 -6.87 -11.84 -14.62
C PRO A 123 -7.22 -12.28 -13.19
N LYS A 124 -6.91 -13.53 -12.83
CA LYS A 124 -7.14 -14.03 -11.47
C LYS A 124 -6.29 -13.24 -10.46
N THR A 125 -6.86 -12.91 -9.31
CA THR A 125 -6.15 -12.29 -8.19
C THR A 125 -6.03 -13.28 -7.03
N ALA A 126 -4.82 -13.48 -6.52
CA ALA A 126 -4.66 -14.11 -5.21
C ALA A 126 -5.16 -13.12 -4.15
N ARG A 127 -6.21 -13.51 -3.42
CA ARG A 127 -6.78 -12.72 -2.33
C ARG A 127 -6.10 -12.98 -0.99
N ALA A 128 -5.63 -14.22 -0.79
CA ALA A 128 -4.87 -14.62 0.38
C ALA A 128 -3.41 -14.17 0.29
N ILE A 129 -2.80 -13.89 1.44
CA ILE A 129 -1.38 -13.56 1.54
C ILE A 129 -0.51 -14.76 1.14
N ASP A 130 0.66 -14.45 0.60
CA ASP A 130 1.71 -15.43 0.42
C ASP A 130 2.47 -15.58 1.74
N LYS A 131 2.39 -16.75 2.39
CA LYS A 131 3.04 -16.99 3.69
C LYS A 131 4.56 -16.74 3.67
N ARG A 132 5.20 -16.81 2.49
CA ARG A 132 6.64 -16.55 2.33
C ARG A 132 7.05 -15.10 2.58
N VAL A 133 6.11 -14.16 2.66
CA VAL A 133 6.42 -12.75 2.98
C VAL A 133 6.53 -12.50 4.48
N VAL A 134 5.98 -13.40 5.31
CA VAL A 134 5.85 -13.25 6.76
C VAL A 134 7.17 -13.60 7.44
N ILE A 135 7.68 -12.67 8.25
CA ILE A 135 8.88 -12.87 9.08
C ILE A 135 8.51 -13.30 10.49
N ASN A 136 9.42 -14.02 11.14
CA ASN A 136 9.33 -14.32 12.57
C ASN A 136 9.85 -13.14 13.43
N HIS A 137 9.81 -13.30 14.75
CA HIS A 137 10.20 -12.25 15.69
C HIS A 137 11.70 -11.94 15.70
N ASP A 138 12.55 -12.96 15.54
CA ASP A 138 14.00 -12.76 15.50
C ASP A 138 14.45 -12.03 14.24
N GLN A 139 13.88 -12.39 13.08
CA GLN A 139 14.06 -11.67 11.83
C GLN A 139 13.58 -10.22 11.93
N ALA A 140 12.46 -9.96 12.62
CA ALA A 140 11.97 -8.61 12.82
C ALA A 140 12.92 -7.77 13.68
N LYS A 141 13.42 -8.32 14.79
CA LYS A 141 14.45 -7.67 15.61
C LYS A 141 15.71 -7.37 14.80
N ALA A 142 16.23 -8.35 14.04
CA ALA A 142 17.41 -8.17 13.20
C ALA A 142 17.22 -7.07 12.14
N LEU A 143 16.05 -7.03 11.49
CA LEU A 143 15.70 -5.98 10.53
C LEU A 143 15.63 -4.60 11.18
N LEU A 144 15.00 -4.48 12.36
CA LEU A 144 14.92 -3.21 13.09
C LEU A 144 16.32 -2.74 13.55
N SER A 145 17.17 -3.65 14.03
CA SER A 145 18.57 -3.36 14.35
C SER A 145 19.37 -2.90 13.12
N ALA A 146 19.15 -3.53 11.95
CA ALA A 146 19.78 -3.12 10.70
C ALA A 146 19.27 -1.77 10.17
N VAL A 147 18.03 -1.37 10.51
CA VAL A 147 17.54 -0.01 10.29
C VAL A 147 18.27 0.97 11.22
N ALA A 148 18.38 0.66 12.51
CA ALA A 148 19.08 1.49 13.49
C ALA A 148 20.55 1.72 13.12
N ALA A 149 21.23 0.69 12.61
CA ALA A 149 22.62 0.75 12.20
C ALA A 149 22.89 1.63 10.96
N GLN A 150 21.86 2.08 10.23
CA GLN A 150 22.02 3.00 9.09
C GLN A 150 22.25 4.45 9.53
N LYS A 151 23.32 4.65 10.30
CA LYS A 151 23.81 5.94 10.81
C LYS A 151 25.17 6.23 10.19
N VAL A 152 25.33 7.41 9.61
CA VAL A 152 26.60 7.94 9.12
C VAL A 152 27.00 9.12 10.01
N ALA A 153 28.12 8.97 10.73
CA ALA A 153 28.64 10.01 11.60
C ALA A 153 28.86 11.32 10.83
N GLY A 154 28.41 12.44 11.39
CA GLY A 154 28.51 13.77 10.77
C GLY A 154 27.64 14.01 9.53
N GLN A 155 26.82 13.04 9.08
CA GLN A 155 26.00 13.18 7.87
C GLN A 155 24.50 12.91 8.12
N PRO A 156 23.76 13.83 8.75
CA PRO A 156 22.34 13.65 9.07
C PRO A 156 21.48 13.30 7.85
N ARG A 157 21.82 13.83 6.67
CA ARG A 157 21.14 13.54 5.40
C ARG A 157 21.24 12.09 4.94
N ARG A 158 22.25 11.35 5.41
CA ARG A 158 22.47 9.93 5.11
C ARG A 158 22.08 8.99 6.24
N SER A 159 21.71 9.55 7.41
CA SER A 159 21.36 8.82 8.65
C SER A 159 19.86 8.71 8.87
N ALA A 160 19.09 8.40 7.83
CA ALA A 160 17.63 8.30 7.94
C ALA A 160 17.15 7.04 8.68
N GLY A 161 18.04 6.07 8.95
CA GLY A 161 17.71 4.80 9.58
C GLY A 161 17.17 4.92 11.00
N PRO A 162 17.94 5.45 11.96
CA PRO A 162 17.54 5.54 13.38
C PRO A 162 16.13 6.10 13.60
N ALA A 163 15.81 7.24 12.99
CA ALA A 163 14.49 7.89 13.11
C ALA A 163 13.32 7.09 12.47
N LEU A 164 13.61 6.02 11.72
CA LEU A 164 12.62 5.14 11.10
C LEU A 164 12.47 3.79 11.82
N VAL A 165 13.25 3.51 12.88
CA VAL A 165 13.11 2.27 13.66
C VAL A 165 11.68 2.17 14.21
N ALA A 166 11.24 3.19 14.94
CA ALA A 166 9.89 3.25 15.49
C ALA A 166 8.80 3.21 14.40
N TYR A 167 9.08 3.77 13.21
CA TYR A 167 8.14 3.74 12.07
C TYR A 167 7.88 2.31 11.58
N PHE A 168 8.93 1.50 11.40
CA PHE A 168 8.77 0.09 11.03
C PHE A 168 8.25 -0.75 12.20
N ALA A 169 8.67 -0.45 13.43
CA ALA A 169 8.19 -1.12 14.64
C ALA A 169 6.68 -0.98 14.81
N CYS A 170 6.10 0.20 14.54
CA CYS A 170 4.64 0.40 14.57
C CYS A 170 3.90 -0.54 13.60
N MET A 171 4.47 -0.82 12.42
CA MET A 171 3.86 -1.77 11.47
C MET A 171 3.98 -3.21 11.95
N TYR A 172 5.11 -3.57 12.57
CA TYR A 172 5.39 -4.93 13.00
C TYR A 172 4.69 -5.33 14.30
N TYR A 173 4.60 -4.42 15.26
CA TYR A 173 4.06 -4.70 16.59
C TYR A 173 2.58 -4.33 16.75
N ALA A 174 2.11 -3.31 16.03
CA ALA A 174 0.74 -2.81 16.12
C ALA A 174 -0.02 -2.88 14.78
N ALA A 175 0.54 -3.56 13.78
CA ALA A 175 -0.08 -3.70 12.47
C ALA A 175 -0.53 -2.36 11.87
N LEU A 176 0.20 -1.25 12.02
CA LEU A 176 -0.16 0.00 11.35
C LEU A 176 0.03 -0.09 9.82
N ARG A 177 -0.77 0.65 9.06
CA ARG A 177 -0.47 0.87 7.62
C ARG A 177 0.70 1.85 7.53
N PRO A 178 1.52 1.80 6.47
CA PRO A 178 2.58 2.77 6.25
C PRO A 178 2.10 4.23 6.34
N GLU A 179 0.88 4.52 5.88
CA GLU A 179 0.27 5.84 5.92
C GLU A 179 -0.27 6.20 7.31
N GLU A 180 -0.77 5.23 8.08
CA GLU A 180 -1.19 5.42 9.48
C GLU A 180 0.04 5.73 10.34
N ALA A 181 1.08 4.89 10.25
CA ALA A 181 2.33 5.10 10.96
C ALA A 181 2.93 6.47 10.64
N ALA A 182 2.93 6.88 9.36
CA ALA A 182 3.53 8.16 8.95
C ALA A 182 2.73 9.40 9.39
N MET A 183 1.51 9.23 9.88
CA MET A 183 0.67 10.31 10.40
C MET A 183 0.50 10.27 11.91
N LEU A 184 1.05 9.24 12.58
CA LEU A 184 0.98 9.06 14.02
C LEU A 184 1.57 10.28 14.75
N ARG A 185 0.82 10.80 15.73
CA ARG A 185 1.19 11.94 16.56
C ARG A 185 1.38 11.54 18.00
N GLU A 186 2.09 12.37 18.76
CA GLU A 186 2.29 12.14 20.19
C GLU A 186 0.97 12.12 20.97
N ALA A 187 0.01 12.94 20.58
CA ALA A 187 -1.34 12.93 21.16
C ALA A 187 -2.15 11.64 20.85
N ASP A 188 -1.69 10.81 19.91
CA ASP A 188 -2.32 9.52 19.59
C ASP A 188 -1.75 8.37 20.46
N LEU A 189 -0.82 8.66 21.37
CA LEU A 189 -0.09 7.67 22.16
C LEU A 189 -0.59 7.65 23.61
N GLU A 190 -1.16 6.52 24.03
CA GLU A 190 -1.46 6.24 25.45
C GLU A 190 -0.44 5.24 25.96
N LEU A 191 0.75 5.75 26.33
CA LEU A 191 1.89 4.91 26.72
C LEU A 191 2.13 5.01 28.23
N PRO A 192 2.16 3.89 28.97
CA PRO A 192 2.75 3.88 30.30
C PRO A 192 4.28 4.03 30.21
N ASP A 193 4.96 4.26 31.34
CA ASP A 193 6.42 4.26 31.40
C ASP A 193 7.00 2.92 30.92
N GLU A 194 6.40 1.81 31.35
CA GLU A 194 6.73 0.45 30.92
C GLU A 194 5.46 -0.39 30.72
N GLY A 195 5.52 -1.39 29.84
CA GLY A 195 4.44 -2.34 29.63
C GLY A 195 3.52 -2.01 28.44
N TRP A 196 2.27 -2.48 28.53
CA TRP A 196 1.28 -2.34 27.45
C TRP A 196 0.67 -0.95 27.42
N GLY A 197 0.72 -0.30 26.27
CA GLY A 197 -0.02 0.93 25.99
C GLY A 197 -1.02 0.75 24.85
N GLU A 198 -1.55 1.86 24.35
CA GLU A 198 -2.46 1.89 23.21
C GLU A 198 -2.08 3.00 22.21
N LEU A 199 -2.34 2.73 20.92
CA LEU A 199 -2.23 3.70 19.84
C LEU A 199 -3.63 4.03 19.31
N LEU A 200 -3.99 5.31 19.33
CA LEU A 200 -5.30 5.83 18.93
C LEU A 200 -5.27 6.30 17.47
N LEU A 201 -5.75 5.48 16.54
CA LEU A 201 -5.65 5.77 15.11
C LEU A 201 -6.92 6.46 14.59
N SER A 202 -6.81 7.74 14.26
CA SER A 202 -7.92 8.64 13.88
C SER A 202 -7.93 9.07 12.40
N GLU A 203 -6.77 9.15 11.75
CA GLU A 203 -6.62 9.71 10.39
C GLU A 203 -5.75 8.81 9.47
N THR A 204 -6.06 8.81 8.17
CA THR A 204 -5.10 8.36 7.14
C THR A 204 -4.75 9.52 6.20
N ALA A 205 -3.57 9.48 5.58
CA ALA A 205 -3.21 10.43 4.54
C ALA A 205 -2.59 9.68 3.35
N PRO A 206 -3.40 9.07 2.48
CA PRO A 206 -2.89 8.39 1.30
C PRO A 206 -2.10 9.38 0.42
N VAL A 207 -0.91 8.94 0.00
CA VAL A 207 -0.05 9.71 -0.90
C VAL A 207 -0.75 9.87 -2.24
N THR A 208 -1.12 11.10 -2.56
CA THR A 208 -1.58 11.51 -3.89
C THR A 208 -0.55 12.51 -4.36
N GLY A 209 0.09 12.27 -5.52
CA GLY A 209 1.16 13.15 -5.99
C GLY A 209 0.72 14.61 -5.97
N ALA A 210 1.53 15.50 -5.41
CA ALA A 210 1.19 16.91 -5.11
C ALA A 210 0.54 17.70 -6.27
N ALA A 211 0.78 17.27 -7.51
CA ALA A 211 0.13 17.80 -8.70
C ALA A 211 -1.38 17.50 -8.81
N TRP A 212 -1.94 16.72 -7.88
CA TRP A 212 -3.30 16.15 -7.91
C TRP A 212 -4.05 16.29 -6.58
N THR A 213 -3.51 17.07 -5.63
CA THR A 213 -4.19 17.41 -4.38
C THR A 213 -4.71 18.84 -4.44
N ASP A 214 -5.85 19.11 -3.83
CA ASP A 214 -6.47 20.44 -3.87
C ASP A 214 -5.56 21.49 -3.20
N ASN A 215 -4.75 21.09 -2.22
CA ASN A 215 -3.84 21.94 -1.46
C ASN A 215 -2.36 21.92 -1.93
N GLY A 216 -1.99 21.12 -2.94
CA GLY A 216 -0.59 21.03 -3.40
C GLY A 216 0.37 20.26 -2.48
N ALA A 217 -0.13 19.62 -1.41
CA ALA A 217 0.66 18.73 -0.55
C ALA A 217 0.83 17.35 -1.20
N ARG A 218 1.96 16.66 -0.95
CA ARG A 218 2.21 15.28 -1.47
C ARG A 218 1.31 14.22 -0.84
N ARG A 219 0.62 14.54 0.23
CA ARG A 219 -0.36 13.70 0.91
C ARG A 219 -1.70 14.41 0.91
N ASP A 220 -2.69 13.71 0.40
CA ASP A 220 -4.07 14.13 0.55
C ASP A 220 -4.55 13.56 1.88
N ARG A 221 -4.88 14.41 2.86
CA ARG A 221 -5.44 13.94 4.13
C ARG A 221 -6.82 13.36 3.80
N ARG A 222 -6.94 12.04 3.76
CA ARG A 222 -8.21 11.37 3.42
C ARG A 222 -8.63 10.44 4.54
N GLN A 223 -9.92 10.45 4.78
CA GLN A 223 -10.63 9.56 5.69
C GLN A 223 -10.15 8.11 5.58
N LEU A 224 -10.10 7.42 6.73
CA LEU A 224 -9.96 5.98 6.77
C LEU A 224 -11.05 5.36 5.88
N LYS A 225 -10.66 4.49 4.95
CA LYS A 225 -11.63 3.81 4.08
C LYS A 225 -12.64 3.04 4.95
N GLN A 226 -13.93 3.29 4.70
CA GLN A 226 -15.10 2.62 5.30
C GLN A 226 -15.60 3.10 6.67
N ARG A 227 -15.13 4.23 7.22
CA ARG A 227 -15.63 4.73 8.52
C ARG A 227 -16.14 6.17 8.45
N GLY A 228 -17.08 6.48 9.35
CA GLY A 228 -17.62 7.83 9.50
C GLY A 228 -16.55 8.82 9.98
N ARG A 229 -16.81 10.13 9.84
CA ARG A 229 -15.91 11.19 10.31
C ARG A 229 -15.74 11.09 11.83
N GLY A 230 -14.50 10.94 12.32
CA GLY A 230 -14.16 10.99 13.76
C GLY A 230 -14.04 9.64 14.48
N GLU A 231 -14.13 8.51 13.77
CA GLU A 231 -14.04 7.19 14.40
C GLU A 231 -12.58 6.79 14.66
N VAL A 232 -12.18 6.78 15.93
CA VAL A 232 -10.85 6.37 16.41
C VAL A 232 -10.84 4.86 16.67
N ARG A 233 -9.78 4.17 16.27
CA ARG A 233 -9.54 2.77 16.69
C ARG A 233 -8.34 2.68 17.61
N ALA A 234 -8.53 2.12 18.80
CA ALA A 234 -7.46 1.75 19.70
C ALA A 234 -6.77 0.48 19.20
N VAL A 235 -5.45 0.44 19.30
CA VAL A 235 -4.61 -0.69 18.89
C VAL A 235 -3.59 -0.95 19.98
N PRO A 236 -3.36 -2.21 20.37
CA PRO A 236 -2.42 -2.50 21.44
C PRO A 236 -0.99 -2.11 21.04
N CYS A 237 -0.31 -1.42 21.95
CA CYS A 237 1.11 -1.14 21.91
C CYS A 237 1.81 -2.12 22.87
N PRO A 238 2.39 -3.23 22.39
CA PRO A 238 3.06 -4.18 23.27
C PRO A 238 4.34 -3.58 23.88
N PRO A 239 4.85 -4.11 25.00
CA PRO A 239 5.99 -3.54 25.73
C PRO A 239 7.23 -3.22 24.87
N PRO A 240 7.64 -4.06 23.88
CA PRO A 240 8.76 -3.71 23.00
C PRO A 240 8.48 -2.46 22.15
N LEU A 241 7.24 -2.25 21.71
CA LEU A 241 6.87 -1.05 20.94
C LEU A 241 6.81 0.18 21.84
N THR A 242 6.29 0.05 23.07
CA THR A 242 6.26 1.13 24.07
C THR A 242 7.67 1.67 24.32
N ALA A 243 8.64 0.79 24.58
CA ALA A 243 10.04 1.17 24.77
C ALA A 243 10.63 1.88 23.53
N ILE A 244 10.40 1.33 22.34
CA ILE A 244 10.88 1.91 21.07
C ILE A 244 10.27 3.30 20.81
N LEU A 245 9.00 3.52 21.16
CA LEU A 245 8.34 4.82 21.00
C LEU A 245 8.88 5.86 22.00
N HIS A 246 9.10 5.48 23.26
CA HIS A 246 9.76 6.33 24.24
C HIS A 246 11.17 6.74 23.81
N ASP A 247 11.97 5.78 23.32
CA ASP A 247 13.32 6.06 22.81
C ASP A 247 13.27 7.01 21.60
N HIS A 248 12.31 6.82 20.69
CA HIS A 248 12.11 7.71 19.55
C HIS A 248 11.74 9.13 19.99
N LEU A 249 10.82 9.29 20.94
CA LEU A 249 10.41 10.59 21.47
C LEU A 249 11.59 11.29 22.16
N ARG A 250 12.39 10.55 22.93
CA ARG A 250 13.57 11.09 23.63
C ARG A 250 14.67 11.53 22.66
N GLU A 251 14.99 10.73 21.65
CA GLU A 251 16.09 11.02 20.73
C GLU A 251 15.69 12.01 19.61
N PHE A 252 14.49 11.89 19.07
CA PHE A 252 14.07 12.63 17.89
C PHE A 252 12.95 13.64 18.15
N GLY A 253 12.19 13.54 19.25
CA GLY A 253 11.02 14.38 19.51
C GLY A 253 9.98 14.35 18.37
N THR A 254 9.17 15.39 18.26
CA THR A 254 8.09 15.50 17.28
C THR A 254 8.30 16.61 16.26
N ALA A 255 7.54 16.57 15.16
CA ALA A 255 7.38 17.71 14.26
C ALA A 255 6.57 18.82 14.95
N ALA A 256 6.58 20.04 14.38
CA ALA A 256 5.78 21.15 14.87
C ALA A 256 4.26 20.86 14.90
N ASP A 257 3.79 19.92 14.07
CA ASP A 257 2.39 19.46 14.05
C ASP A 257 2.14 18.21 14.92
N GLY A 258 3.09 17.85 15.78
CA GLY A 258 3.00 16.73 16.72
C GLY A 258 3.30 15.35 16.11
N ARG A 259 3.57 15.25 14.81
CA ARG A 259 3.88 13.96 14.17
C ARG A 259 5.21 13.39 14.64
N LEU A 260 5.24 12.08 14.87
CA LEU A 260 6.44 11.35 15.28
C LEU A 260 7.48 11.33 14.15
N PHE A 261 7.04 11.01 12.94
CA PHE A 261 7.94 10.75 11.81
C PHE A 261 7.89 11.83 10.75
N ARG A 262 9.06 12.40 10.45
CA ARG A 262 9.23 13.53 9.55
C ARG A 262 10.51 13.43 8.75
N ASN A 263 10.56 14.13 7.62
CA ASN A 263 11.81 14.35 6.91
C ASN A 263 12.68 15.41 7.64
N LEU A 264 13.90 15.63 7.16
CA LEU A 264 14.86 16.53 7.79
C LEU A 264 14.44 18.01 7.82
N THR A 265 13.47 18.39 7.00
CA THR A 265 12.90 19.75 7.00
C THR A 265 11.59 19.81 7.80
N GLY A 266 11.25 18.76 8.57
CA GLY A 266 10.02 18.68 9.35
C GLY A 266 8.76 18.33 8.53
N GLY A 267 8.89 18.09 7.22
CA GLY A 267 7.78 17.74 6.34
C GLY A 267 7.51 16.24 6.25
N ASP A 268 6.61 15.85 5.34
CA ASP A 268 6.19 14.46 5.15
C ASP A 268 7.36 13.51 4.84
N LEU A 269 7.28 12.31 5.42
CA LEU A 269 8.12 11.19 5.02
C LEU A 269 7.88 10.81 3.56
N SER A 270 8.98 10.71 2.81
CA SER A 270 8.98 10.24 1.43
C SER A 270 8.98 8.71 1.37
N GLU A 271 8.05 8.13 0.59
CA GLU A 271 8.02 6.69 0.31
C GLU A 271 9.35 6.17 -0.25
N SER A 272 10.04 6.98 -1.07
CA SER A 272 11.34 6.61 -1.63
C SER A 272 12.44 6.48 -0.57
N THR A 273 12.36 7.26 0.51
CA THR A 273 13.31 7.15 1.63
C THR A 273 13.01 5.91 2.45
N VAL A 274 11.74 5.70 2.81
CA VAL A 274 11.30 4.50 3.53
C VAL A 274 11.70 3.23 2.78
N GLY A 275 11.39 3.15 1.47
CA GLY A 275 11.73 1.99 0.66
C GLY A 275 13.24 1.72 0.57
N ARG A 276 14.04 2.78 0.44
CA ARG A 276 15.51 2.65 0.38
C ARG A 276 16.12 2.19 1.70
N VAL A 277 15.65 2.73 2.83
CA VAL A 277 16.13 2.32 4.17
C VAL A 277 15.75 0.87 4.43
N TRP A 278 14.52 0.48 4.08
CA TRP A 278 14.05 -0.89 4.23
C TRP A 278 14.86 -1.89 3.39
N ASP A 279 15.07 -1.59 2.11
CA ASP A 279 15.83 -2.46 1.20
C ASP A 279 17.28 -2.69 1.69
N ARG A 280 17.93 -1.63 2.17
CA ARG A 280 19.27 -1.71 2.78
C ARG A 280 19.27 -2.54 4.06
N ALA A 281 18.26 -2.39 4.92
CA ALA A 281 18.15 -3.17 6.14
C ALA A 281 17.96 -4.66 5.81
N ARG A 282 17.11 -5.00 4.83
CA ARG A 282 16.97 -6.37 4.34
C ARG A 282 18.28 -6.94 3.83
N LYS A 283 19.02 -6.17 3.02
CA LYS A 283 20.32 -6.61 2.48
C LYS A 283 21.35 -6.87 3.58
N ALA A 284 21.29 -6.13 4.68
CA ALA A 284 22.21 -6.28 5.81
C ALA A 284 21.81 -7.39 6.79
N ALA A 285 20.51 -7.60 7.02
CA ALA A 285 20.01 -8.51 8.06
C ALA A 285 19.67 -9.92 7.57
N LEU A 286 19.37 -10.08 6.28
CA LEU A 286 18.92 -11.36 5.71
C LEU A 286 20.05 -12.06 4.95
N SER A 287 19.99 -13.38 4.89
CA SER A 287 20.83 -14.14 3.95
C SER A 287 20.54 -13.75 2.50
N GLU A 288 21.48 -14.04 1.58
CA GLU A 288 21.28 -13.74 0.17
C GLU A 288 20.02 -14.40 -0.40
N ALA A 289 19.77 -15.66 -0.05
CA ALA A 289 18.58 -16.40 -0.47
C ALA A 289 17.29 -15.75 0.05
N GLU A 290 17.26 -15.35 1.33
CA GLU A 290 16.11 -14.66 1.93
C GLU A 290 15.89 -13.27 1.32
N TYR A 291 16.98 -12.52 1.07
CA TYR A 291 16.91 -11.19 0.46
C TYR A 291 16.33 -11.23 -0.96
N LEU A 292 16.72 -12.22 -1.76
CA LEU A 292 16.18 -12.45 -3.11
C LEU A 292 14.74 -13.02 -3.10
N SER A 293 14.32 -13.62 -1.99
CA SER A 293 12.97 -14.14 -1.82
C SER A 293 11.92 -13.02 -1.59
N PRO A 294 10.61 -13.38 -1.59
CA PRO A 294 9.55 -12.46 -1.19
C PRO A 294 9.57 -12.03 0.30
N LEU A 295 10.42 -12.63 1.14
CA LEU A 295 10.46 -12.41 2.60
C LEU A 295 10.63 -10.93 2.95
N ALA A 296 9.63 -10.37 3.64
CA ALA A 296 9.59 -8.98 4.05
C ALA A 296 9.95 -7.96 2.95
N ARG A 297 9.66 -8.27 1.68
CA ARG A 297 10.11 -7.46 0.53
C ARG A 297 9.64 -6.00 0.61
N ARG A 298 8.49 -5.75 1.21
CA ARG A 298 7.92 -4.41 1.42
C ARG A 298 7.75 -4.14 2.90
N PRO A 299 7.84 -2.87 3.34
CA PRO A 299 7.49 -2.48 4.71
C PRO A 299 6.08 -2.94 5.11
N TYR A 300 5.14 -2.91 4.16
CA TYR A 300 3.77 -3.38 4.38
C TYR A 300 3.68 -4.86 4.82
N ASP A 301 4.67 -5.67 4.49
CA ASP A 301 4.69 -7.08 4.87
C ASP A 301 4.90 -7.26 6.40
N LEU A 302 5.41 -6.24 7.11
CA LEU A 302 5.46 -6.20 8.58
C LEU A 302 4.07 -6.23 9.21
N ARG A 303 3.10 -5.53 8.59
CA ARG A 303 1.69 -5.60 9.00
C ARG A 303 1.16 -7.02 8.87
N HIS A 304 1.50 -7.71 7.78
CA HIS A 304 1.10 -9.10 7.59
C HIS A 304 1.73 -10.01 8.64
N ALA A 305 2.98 -9.78 9.02
CA ALA A 305 3.62 -10.50 10.11
C ALA A 305 2.89 -10.28 11.44
N CYS A 306 2.60 -9.03 11.81
CA CYS A 306 1.87 -8.69 13.03
C CYS A 306 0.54 -9.45 13.16
N VAL A 307 -0.33 -9.32 12.15
CA VAL A 307 -1.65 -9.95 12.17
C VAL A 307 -1.55 -11.47 12.13
N SER A 308 -0.57 -12.03 11.40
CA SER A 308 -0.32 -13.47 11.40
C SER A 308 0.09 -13.96 12.79
N THR A 309 0.92 -13.19 13.50
CA THR A 309 1.33 -13.49 14.88
C THR A 309 0.14 -13.46 15.83
N TRP A 310 -0.75 -12.46 15.76
CA TRP A 310 -1.94 -12.41 16.61
C TRP A 310 -2.84 -13.63 16.40
N LEU A 311 -3.10 -14.00 15.13
CA LEU A 311 -3.87 -15.20 14.80
C LEU A 311 -3.18 -16.48 15.30
N ALA A 312 -1.86 -16.59 15.11
CA ALA A 312 -1.06 -17.71 15.59
C ALA A 312 -1.04 -17.81 17.12
N ALA A 313 -1.09 -16.68 17.83
CA ALA A 313 -1.20 -16.61 19.29
C ALA A 313 -2.61 -16.93 19.81
N GLY A 314 -3.61 -17.04 18.92
CA GLY A 314 -4.98 -17.39 19.29
C GLY A 314 -5.87 -16.21 19.66
N VAL A 315 -5.47 -14.99 19.30
CA VAL A 315 -6.33 -13.82 19.43
C VAL A 315 -7.60 -14.03 18.58
N PRO A 316 -8.81 -13.76 19.11
CA PRO A 316 -10.04 -13.89 18.35
C PRO A 316 -10.02 -13.10 17.04
N SER A 317 -10.56 -13.69 15.98
CA SER A 317 -10.59 -13.05 14.65
C SER A 317 -11.32 -11.70 14.64
N THR A 318 -12.34 -11.54 15.48
CA THR A 318 -13.05 -10.26 15.69
C THR A 318 -12.10 -9.19 16.21
N GLN A 319 -11.33 -9.50 17.25
CA GLN A 319 -10.34 -8.60 17.84
C GLN A 319 -9.20 -8.27 16.87
N CYS A 320 -8.66 -9.28 16.18
CA CYS A 320 -7.65 -9.06 15.14
C CYS A 320 -8.17 -8.16 14.01
N ALA A 321 -9.43 -8.34 13.59
CA ALA A 321 -10.03 -7.53 12.54
C ALA A 321 -10.21 -6.07 12.99
N GLU A 322 -10.67 -5.86 14.22
CA GLU A 322 -10.80 -4.54 14.83
C GLU A 322 -9.45 -3.81 14.91
N TRP A 323 -8.44 -4.44 15.54
CA TRP A 323 -7.08 -3.88 15.65
C TRP A 323 -6.37 -3.74 14.31
N ALA A 324 -6.73 -4.54 13.30
CA ALA A 324 -6.21 -4.38 11.94
C ALA A 324 -7.10 -3.48 11.07
N GLY A 325 -8.17 -2.86 11.58
CA GLY A 325 -9.06 -2.02 10.78
C GLY A 325 -9.58 -2.70 9.51
N HIS A 326 -9.98 -3.96 9.62
CA HIS A 326 -10.59 -4.79 8.58
C HIS A 326 -11.95 -5.31 9.05
N SER A 327 -12.81 -5.76 8.12
CA SER A 327 -13.89 -6.66 8.50
C SER A 327 -13.35 -8.08 8.72
N VAL A 328 -14.05 -8.90 9.50
CA VAL A 328 -13.69 -10.32 9.73
C VAL A 328 -13.63 -11.08 8.40
N ALA A 329 -14.58 -10.83 7.49
CA ALA A 329 -14.57 -11.44 6.16
C ALA A 329 -13.29 -11.10 5.37
N VAL A 330 -12.83 -9.85 5.42
CA VAL A 330 -11.56 -9.44 4.79
C VAL A 330 -10.37 -10.10 5.48
N LEU A 331 -10.38 -10.18 6.82
CA LEU A 331 -9.33 -10.86 7.59
C LEU A 331 -9.20 -12.32 7.16
N HIS A 332 -10.28 -13.09 7.18
CA HIS A 332 -10.27 -14.50 6.79
C HIS A 332 -9.89 -14.69 5.32
N GLN A 333 -10.38 -13.83 4.43
CA GLN A 333 -10.00 -13.89 3.01
C GLN A 333 -8.49 -13.66 2.80
N ILE A 334 -7.89 -12.75 3.55
CA ILE A 334 -6.47 -12.39 3.45
C ILE A 334 -5.60 -13.45 4.15
N TYR A 335 -5.97 -13.90 5.35
CA TYR A 335 -5.12 -14.74 6.20
C TYR A 335 -5.52 -16.23 6.23
N ALA A 336 -6.40 -16.68 5.33
CA ALA A 336 -6.86 -18.07 5.24
C ALA A 336 -5.72 -19.10 5.32
N LYS A 337 -4.61 -18.87 4.62
CA LYS A 337 -3.45 -19.78 4.61
C LYS A 337 -2.67 -19.83 5.92
N VAL A 338 -2.70 -18.75 6.70
CA VAL A 338 -2.10 -18.73 8.04
C VAL A 338 -3.00 -19.52 8.97
N ILE A 339 -4.30 -19.23 8.97
CA ILE A 339 -5.30 -19.89 9.83
C ILE A 339 -5.30 -21.41 9.60
N ALA A 340 -5.31 -21.85 8.34
CA ALA A 340 -5.25 -23.28 8.00
C ALA A 340 -3.95 -23.98 8.47
N GLY A 341 -2.85 -23.23 8.67
CA GLY A 341 -1.58 -23.77 9.15
C GLY A 341 -1.45 -23.84 10.67
N LEU A 342 -2.48 -23.45 11.44
CA LEU A 342 -2.44 -23.41 12.91
C LEU A 342 -3.06 -24.64 13.58
N GLU A 343 -3.42 -25.68 12.81
CA GLU A 343 -4.15 -26.85 13.29
C GLU A 343 -3.51 -27.49 14.54
N SER A 344 -2.20 -27.79 14.51
CA SER A 344 -1.49 -28.35 15.67
C SER A 344 -1.50 -27.42 16.90
N ALA A 345 -1.40 -26.10 16.69
CA ALA A 345 -1.44 -25.13 17.79
C ALA A 345 -2.86 -24.97 18.37
N VAL A 346 -3.89 -25.19 17.54
CA VAL A 346 -5.29 -25.24 17.96
C VAL A 346 -5.56 -26.54 18.72
N HIS A 347 -5.06 -27.69 18.24
CA HIS A 347 -5.15 -28.97 18.96
C HIS A 347 -4.54 -28.85 20.36
N ALA A 348 -3.31 -28.33 20.48
CA ALA A 348 -2.67 -28.14 21.78
C ALA A 348 -3.45 -27.19 22.72
N ARG A 349 -4.19 -26.22 22.17
CA ARG A 349 -5.09 -25.36 22.98
C ARG A 349 -6.34 -26.11 23.42
N ILE A 350 -6.91 -26.94 22.56
CA ILE A 350 -8.06 -27.79 22.88
C ILE A 350 -7.66 -28.81 23.93
N GLU A 351 -6.53 -29.50 23.77
CA GLU A 351 -5.96 -30.44 24.75
C GLU A 351 -5.81 -29.77 26.13
N ARG A 352 -5.20 -28.57 26.18
CA ARG A 352 -5.11 -27.78 27.42
C ARG A 352 -6.47 -27.43 28.01
N ALA A 353 -7.45 -27.05 27.18
CA ALA A 353 -8.79 -26.71 27.64
C ALA A 353 -9.59 -27.92 28.12
N LEU A 354 -9.32 -29.10 27.56
CA LEU A 354 -9.92 -30.38 27.95
C LEU A 354 -9.20 -31.04 29.13
N GLY A 355 -8.08 -30.48 29.59
CA GLY A 355 -7.27 -31.06 30.68
C GLY A 355 -6.54 -32.34 30.28
N VAL A 356 -6.27 -32.54 28.99
CA VAL A 356 -5.47 -33.68 28.51
C VAL A 356 -4.01 -33.35 28.77
N GLU A 357 -3.38 -34.07 29.71
CA GLU A 357 -1.94 -33.95 29.93
C GLU A 357 -1.18 -34.49 28.70
N PRO A 358 -0.10 -33.81 28.26
CA PRO A 358 0.73 -34.34 27.20
C PRO A 358 1.34 -35.67 27.66
N ASP A 359 1.29 -36.69 26.79
CA ASP A 359 1.92 -37.98 27.09
C ASP A 359 3.37 -37.75 27.55
N PRO A 360 3.79 -38.36 28.67
CA PRO A 360 5.18 -38.27 29.08
C PRO A 360 6.06 -38.79 27.94
N PRO A 361 7.20 -38.14 27.64
CA PRO A 361 8.06 -38.57 26.55
C PRO A 361 8.40 -40.04 26.76
N GLU A 362 8.14 -40.87 25.75
CA GLU A 362 8.52 -42.28 25.75
C GLU A 362 9.97 -42.38 26.19
N ARG A 363 10.20 -42.98 27.37
CA ARG A 363 11.55 -43.38 27.78
C ARG A 363 12.00 -44.42 26.78
N GLY A 364 12.79 -44.00 25.80
CA GLY A 364 13.42 -44.89 24.84
C GLY A 364 14.09 -46.04 25.58
N GLY A 365 13.61 -47.25 25.29
CA GLY A 365 14.20 -48.49 25.78
C GLY A 365 15.61 -48.67 25.21
N GLU A 366 16.49 -49.07 26.12
CA GLU A 366 17.84 -49.68 26.03
C GLU A 366 18.61 -49.64 24.71
#